data_AF-A0A095Z6P4-F1
#
_entry.id   AF-A0A095Z6P4-F1
#
_cell.length_a   1.000
_cell.length_b   1.000
_cell.length_c   1.000
_cell.angle_alpha   90.00
_cell.angle_beta   90.00
_cell.angle_gamma   90.00
#
_symmetry.space_group_name_H-M   'P 1'
#
loop_
_entity.id
_entity.type
_entity.pdbx_description
1 polymer ?
#
loop_
_entity_poly.entity_id
_entity_poly.type
_entity_poly.pdbx_seq_one_letter_code
_entity_poly.pdbx_strand_id
1 'polypeptide(L)'
;MAVEKMNLVNITSRLENLTDLLKDVINIGQIEPIDAFGQVASRAFSVKASSENVELTEDMNNITSFHGLSKEELEKLNYLKRFFDISDDEEVGEISKVISKDELERLYTRLEPMIKRREELVEEKDKLLTYKNNLEILTKANVDIEKIKHLNYFDFRYGDVTKDGRFILKNNYENIPSLIIHLDDEAVKSADALNTLIELDNKTSQRRKSVDEIIENEKSESLRVANKIDQTFFEKLSSEVANLNANNDEKIKKEALEIKNSFSDRKNHIESLYKEKVDLLVDNAFNKIIEGDGNDR
;
A
#
# COMPACT_ATOMS: atom_id res chain seq x y z
N MET A 1 49.00 -56.58 9.63
CA MET A 1 47.67 -56.24 10.16
C MET A 1 47.14 -57.47 10.86
N ALA A 2 47.09 -57.46 12.19
CA ALA A 2 46.47 -58.53 12.95
C ALA A 2 44.95 -58.34 12.81
N VAL A 3 44.25 -59.32 12.24
CA VAL A 3 42.80 -59.35 12.25
C VAL A 3 42.41 -59.80 13.66
N GLU A 4 41.73 -58.92 14.40
CA GLU A 4 41.25 -59.23 15.74
C GLU A 4 40.20 -60.34 15.65
N LYS A 5 40.35 -61.40 16.45
CA LYS A 5 39.40 -62.51 16.45
C LYS A 5 38.16 -62.11 17.25
N MET A 6 37.08 -61.76 16.56
CA MET A 6 35.77 -61.52 17.17
C MET A 6 35.14 -62.87 17.57
N ASN A 7 34.62 -62.95 18.79
CA ASN A 7 33.89 -64.12 19.28
C ASN A 7 32.39 -63.79 19.35
N LEU A 8 31.55 -64.67 18.81
CA LEU A 8 30.10 -64.56 18.96
C LEU A 8 29.72 -65.04 20.37
N VAL A 9 29.07 -64.19 21.14
CA VAL A 9 28.60 -64.50 22.50
C VAL A 9 27.09 -64.37 22.56
N ASN A 10 26.43 -65.40 23.08
CA ASN A 10 24.99 -65.35 23.36
C ASN A 10 24.80 -64.92 24.82
N ILE A 11 24.17 -63.77 25.02
CA ILE A 11 23.87 -63.25 26.35
C ILE A 11 22.38 -63.45 26.63
N THR A 12 22.08 -64.08 27.75
CA THR A 12 20.70 -64.28 28.23
C THR A 12 20.61 -63.78 29.66
N SER A 13 19.49 -63.15 30.01
CA SER A 13 19.22 -62.67 31.35
C SER A 13 17.75 -62.82 31.67
N ARG A 14 17.45 -62.94 32.96
CA ARG A 14 16.08 -62.73 33.46
C ARG A 14 15.64 -61.31 33.14
N LEU A 15 14.36 -61.13 32.83
CA LEU A 15 13.78 -59.84 32.48
C LEU A 15 14.02 -58.79 33.59
N GLU A 16 13.95 -59.22 34.85
CA GLU A 16 14.19 -58.39 36.04
C GLU A 16 15.59 -57.74 36.06
N ASN A 17 16.59 -58.41 35.48
CA ASN A 17 17.99 -57.96 35.48
C ASN A 17 18.44 -57.40 34.13
N LEU A 18 17.54 -57.32 33.14
CA LEU A 18 17.88 -56.94 31.77
C LEU A 18 18.46 -55.53 31.70
N THR A 19 17.89 -54.59 32.45
CA THR A 19 18.36 -53.19 32.45
C THR A 19 19.78 -53.06 32.98
N ASP A 20 20.13 -53.79 34.04
CA ASP A 20 21.47 -53.72 34.62
C ASP A 20 22.50 -54.44 33.75
N LEU A 21 22.14 -55.59 33.17
CA LEU A 21 22.96 -56.26 32.17
C LEU A 21 23.25 -55.35 30.96
N LEU A 22 22.25 -54.63 30.46
CA LEU A 22 22.44 -53.74 29.31
C LEU A 22 23.37 -52.57 29.64
N LYS A 23 23.31 -52.01 30.86
CA LYS A 23 24.26 -50.98 31.30
C LYS A 23 25.69 -51.53 31.30
N ASP A 24 25.89 -52.73 31.87
CA ASP A 24 27.21 -53.36 31.92
C ASP A 24 27.76 -53.61 30.51
N VAL A 25 26.93 -54.13 29.59
CA VAL A 25 27.30 -54.38 28.20
C VAL A 25 27.70 -53.09 27.47
N ILE A 26 26.94 -52.01 27.65
CA ILE A 26 27.25 -50.71 27.02
C ILE A 26 28.52 -50.11 27.64
N ASN A 27 28.67 -50.16 28.97
CA ASN A 27 29.86 -49.67 29.68
C ASN A 27 31.14 -50.41 29.31
N ILE A 28 31.05 -51.71 28.95
CA ILE A 28 32.19 -52.49 28.45
C ILE A 28 32.68 -51.95 27.11
N GLY A 29 31.79 -51.39 26.27
CA GLY A 29 32.13 -50.71 25.00
C GLY A 29 32.77 -51.59 23.92
N GLN A 30 32.98 -52.89 24.18
CA GLN A 30 33.67 -53.84 23.31
C GLN A 30 32.74 -54.89 22.68
N ILE A 31 31.43 -54.71 22.80
CA ILE A 31 30.41 -55.65 22.31
C ILE A 31 29.59 -54.97 21.22
N GLU A 32 29.58 -55.55 20.02
CA GLU A 32 28.71 -55.13 18.92
C GLU A 32 27.42 -55.95 18.95
N PRO A 33 26.24 -55.33 19.18
CA PRO A 33 24.97 -56.04 19.19
C PRO A 33 24.60 -56.49 17.77
N ILE A 34 24.27 -57.78 17.64
CA ILE A 34 23.80 -58.38 16.38
C ILE A 34 22.36 -58.84 16.58
N ASP A 35 21.53 -58.75 15.53
CA ASP A 35 20.14 -59.20 15.58
C ASP A 35 20.06 -60.71 15.91
N ALA A 36 19.52 -61.00 17.10
CA ALA A 36 19.34 -62.36 17.60
C ALA A 36 18.33 -63.16 16.77
N PHE A 37 17.30 -62.52 16.18
CA PHE A 37 16.31 -63.25 15.38
C PHE A 37 16.92 -63.82 14.09
N GLY A 38 17.75 -63.03 13.41
CA GLY A 38 18.53 -63.51 12.27
C GLY A 38 19.47 -64.67 12.63
N GLN A 39 20.05 -64.67 13.83
CA GLN A 39 20.98 -65.70 14.31
C GLN A 39 20.28 -66.97 14.82
N VAL A 40 19.07 -66.85 15.38
CA VAL A 40 18.22 -67.99 15.75
C VAL A 40 17.69 -68.67 14.49
N ALA A 41 17.26 -67.91 13.49
CA ALA A 41 16.79 -68.44 12.19
C ALA A 41 17.90 -69.15 11.40
N SER A 42 19.16 -68.69 11.51
CA SER A 42 20.32 -69.29 10.86
C SER A 42 20.92 -70.50 11.61
N ARG A 43 20.35 -70.89 12.77
CA ARG A 43 20.85 -71.93 13.69
C ARG A 43 22.22 -71.66 14.32
N ALA A 44 22.72 -70.42 14.25
CA ALA A 44 23.95 -70.01 14.92
C ALA A 44 23.75 -69.84 16.45
N PHE A 45 22.51 -69.58 16.88
CA PHE A 45 22.11 -69.60 18.28
C PHE A 45 21.82 -71.05 18.72
N SER A 46 22.76 -71.68 19.43
CA SER A 46 22.55 -73.02 20.00
C SER A 46 22.82 -73.02 21.51
N VAL A 47 21.78 -73.27 22.29
CA VAL A 47 21.91 -73.56 23.73
C VAL A 47 22.07 -75.07 23.87
N LYS A 48 23.16 -75.53 24.50
CA LYS A 48 23.31 -76.96 24.79
C LYS A 48 22.29 -77.35 25.86
N ALA A 49 21.38 -78.25 25.50
CA ALA A 49 20.45 -78.86 26.43
C ALA A 49 21.23 -79.62 27.51
N SER A 50 21.22 -79.07 28.72
CA SER A 50 21.79 -79.66 29.94
C SER A 50 20.77 -79.49 31.07
N SER A 51 20.92 -80.22 32.16
CA SER A 51 20.04 -80.11 33.34
C SER A 51 19.95 -78.69 33.90
N GLU A 52 20.95 -77.84 33.64
CA GLU A 52 21.00 -76.43 34.07
C GLU A 52 20.31 -75.47 33.08
N ASN A 53 20.13 -75.86 31.83
CA ASN A 53 19.61 -75.00 30.74
C ASN A 53 18.27 -75.46 30.16
N VAL A 54 17.57 -76.37 30.85
CA VAL A 54 16.28 -76.92 30.38
C VAL A 54 15.25 -75.82 30.23
N GLU A 55 15.12 -74.94 31.24
CA GLU A 55 14.19 -73.80 31.23
C GLU A 55 14.47 -72.86 30.04
N LEU A 56 15.74 -72.52 29.79
CA LEU A 56 16.15 -71.69 28.66
C LEU A 56 15.82 -72.32 27.30
N THR A 57 15.87 -73.66 27.21
CA THR A 57 15.58 -74.40 25.98
C THR A 57 14.06 -74.46 25.73
N GLU A 58 13.25 -74.48 26.79
CA GLU A 58 11.79 -74.44 26.71
C GLU A 58 11.29 -73.04 26.29
N ASP A 59 11.84 -72.00 26.90
CA ASP A 59 11.48 -70.59 26.66
C ASP A 59 11.94 -70.07 25.29
N MET A 60 12.86 -70.78 24.61
CA MET A 60 13.34 -70.42 23.27
C MET A 60 12.22 -70.34 22.21
N ASN A 61 11.12 -71.05 22.40
CA ASN A 61 9.96 -71.00 21.50
C ASN A 61 9.10 -69.74 21.68
N ASN A 62 9.28 -69.01 22.79
CA ASN A 62 8.48 -67.84 23.16
C ASN A 62 9.24 -66.52 22.94
N ILE A 63 10.38 -66.53 22.25
CA ILE A 63 11.17 -65.34 21.99
C ILE A 63 10.37 -64.38 21.09
N THR A 64 10.06 -63.20 21.61
CA THR A 64 9.39 -62.10 20.89
C THR A 64 10.30 -60.88 20.80
N SER A 65 10.10 -60.06 19.77
CA SER A 65 10.89 -58.85 19.59
C SER A 65 10.44 -57.77 20.56
N PHE A 66 11.40 -57.05 21.12
CA PHE A 66 11.10 -55.87 21.93
C PHE A 66 10.59 -54.74 21.02
N HIS A 67 9.54 -54.03 21.45
CA HIS A 67 9.06 -52.84 20.74
C HIS A 67 10.03 -51.69 21.03
N GLY A 68 10.86 -51.34 20.05
CA GLY A 68 11.76 -50.19 20.13
C GLY A 68 11.03 -48.85 20.22
N LEU A 69 11.82 -47.77 20.33
CA LEU A 69 11.28 -46.41 20.28
C LEU A 69 10.55 -46.16 18.96
N SER A 70 9.47 -45.39 19.02
CA SER A 70 8.76 -44.94 17.83
C SER A 70 9.60 -43.96 17.02
N LYS A 71 9.26 -43.76 15.74
CA LYS A 71 9.95 -42.79 14.88
C LYS A 71 9.92 -41.37 15.46
N GLU A 72 8.79 -40.97 16.03
CA GLU A 72 8.61 -39.65 16.66
C GLU A 72 9.53 -39.47 17.88
N GLU A 73 9.70 -40.53 18.68
CA GLU A 73 10.58 -40.51 19.86
C GLU A 73 12.05 -40.39 19.46
N LEU A 74 12.47 -41.09 18.39
CA LEU A 74 13.82 -40.96 17.83
C LEU A 74 14.07 -39.56 17.27
N GLU A 75 13.08 -38.93 16.63
CA GLU A 75 13.20 -37.56 16.13
C GLU A 75 13.37 -36.55 17.29
N LYS A 76 12.60 -36.70 18.38
CA LYS A 76 12.76 -35.87 19.59
C LYS A 76 14.15 -36.04 20.21
N LEU A 77 14.64 -37.27 20.32
CA LEU A 77 15.97 -37.57 20.86
C LEU A 77 17.08 -36.93 20.01
N ASN A 78 17.01 -37.12 18.69
CA ASN A 78 17.96 -36.53 17.75
C ASN A 78 17.93 -35.00 17.78
N TYR A 79 16.75 -34.40 17.92
CA TYR A 79 16.63 -32.95 18.04
C TYR A 79 17.26 -32.42 19.33
N LEU A 80 16.99 -33.06 20.49
CA LEU A 80 17.64 -32.70 21.75
C LEU A 80 19.15 -32.85 21.68
N LYS A 81 19.62 -33.94 21.09
CA LYS A 81 21.04 -34.21 20.87
C LYS A 81 21.71 -33.09 20.07
N ARG A 82 21.08 -32.66 18.97
CA ARG A 82 21.54 -31.52 18.17
C ARG A 82 21.45 -30.20 18.92
N PHE A 83 20.40 -30.00 19.73
CA PHE A 83 20.21 -28.78 20.50
C PHE A 83 21.28 -28.58 21.57
N PHE A 84 21.69 -29.67 22.22
CA PHE A 84 22.72 -29.70 23.26
C PHE A 84 24.14 -29.96 22.72
N ASP A 85 24.28 -30.17 21.41
CA ASP A 85 25.57 -30.46 20.75
C ASP A 85 26.26 -31.72 21.30
N ILE A 86 25.47 -32.75 21.62
CA ILE A 86 25.97 -34.04 22.11
C ILE A 86 26.35 -34.89 20.89
N SER A 87 27.57 -35.41 20.84
CA SER A 87 28.02 -36.34 19.78
C SER A 87 27.81 -37.82 20.19
N ASP A 88 27.72 -38.74 19.22
CA ASP A 88 27.66 -40.19 19.53
C ASP A 88 29.02 -40.73 20.03
N ASP A 89 30.10 -40.05 19.66
CA ASP A 89 31.48 -40.49 19.89
C ASP A 89 32.10 -39.90 21.17
N GLU A 90 31.30 -39.16 21.96
CA GLU A 90 31.74 -38.70 23.27
C GLU A 90 31.95 -39.90 24.20
N GLU A 91 33.08 -39.94 24.91
CA GLU A 91 33.30 -40.89 25.99
C GLU A 91 32.26 -40.65 27.09
N VAL A 92 31.12 -41.32 26.97
CA VAL A 92 30.14 -41.38 28.04
C VAL A 92 30.79 -42.18 29.15
N GLY A 93 30.98 -41.55 30.31
CA GLY A 93 31.41 -42.26 31.51
C GLY A 93 30.44 -43.38 31.90
N GLU A 94 30.67 -44.00 33.06
CA GLU A 94 29.83 -45.12 33.52
C GLU A 94 28.33 -44.76 33.53
N ILE A 95 27.54 -45.47 32.71
CA ILE A 95 26.10 -45.28 32.60
C ILE A 95 25.44 -45.81 33.87
N SER A 96 25.17 -44.91 34.80
CA SER A 96 24.51 -45.22 36.08
C SER A 96 22.99 -45.14 36.01
N LYS A 97 22.44 -44.38 35.06
CA LYS A 97 20.99 -44.12 34.96
C LYS A 97 20.50 -44.23 33.52
N VAL A 98 19.39 -44.95 33.36
CA VAL A 98 18.63 -45.05 32.11
C VAL A 98 17.40 -44.15 32.25
N ILE A 99 17.14 -43.33 31.24
CA ILE A 99 15.95 -42.47 31.19
C ILE A 99 14.80 -43.30 30.65
N SER A 100 13.69 -43.36 31.38
CA SER A 100 12.46 -43.99 30.90
C SER A 100 11.78 -43.12 29.83
N LYS A 101 10.93 -43.73 29.01
CA LYS A 101 10.15 -43.03 27.98
C LYS A 101 9.32 -41.86 28.56
N ASP A 102 8.71 -42.06 29.72
CA ASP A 102 7.91 -41.02 30.38
C ASP A 102 8.77 -39.85 30.88
N GLU A 103 9.99 -40.13 31.35
CA GLU A 103 10.94 -39.09 31.74
C GLU A 103 11.45 -38.30 30.53
N LEU A 104 11.70 -38.97 29.40
CA LEU A 104 12.08 -38.32 28.14
C LEU A 104 10.98 -37.37 27.67
N GLU A 105 9.72 -37.81 27.68
CA GLU A 105 8.60 -36.96 27.27
C GLU A 105 8.45 -35.75 28.19
N ARG A 106 8.53 -35.93 29.52
CA ARG A 106 8.49 -34.81 30.48
C ARG A 106 9.63 -33.83 30.26
N LEU A 107 10.83 -34.32 29.97
CA LEU A 107 11.99 -33.49 29.68
C LEU A 107 11.75 -32.68 28.40
N TYR A 108 11.28 -33.33 27.34
CA TYR A 108 10.99 -32.69 26.07
C TYR A 108 9.90 -31.61 26.22
N THR A 109 8.76 -31.92 26.82
CA THR A 109 7.67 -30.95 27.03
C THR A 109 8.12 -29.73 27.84
N ARG A 110 9.03 -29.91 28.80
CA ARG A 110 9.58 -28.81 29.59
C ARG A 110 10.55 -27.95 28.78
N LEU A 111 11.35 -28.55 27.91
CA LEU A 111 12.37 -27.85 27.12
C LEU A 111 11.80 -27.21 25.85
N GLU A 112 10.78 -27.80 25.24
CA GLU A 112 10.15 -27.32 24.01
C GLU A 112 9.86 -25.80 24.00
N PRO A 113 9.20 -25.19 25.02
CA PRO A 113 8.95 -23.75 25.02
C PRO A 113 10.25 -22.92 25.11
N MET A 114 11.27 -23.43 25.81
CA MET A 114 12.56 -22.74 25.92
C MET A 114 13.32 -22.79 24.60
N ILE A 115 13.25 -23.92 23.90
CA ILE A 115 13.87 -24.10 22.59
C ILE A 115 13.22 -23.17 21.56
N LYS A 116 11.89 -23.18 21.46
CA LYS A 116 11.14 -22.25 20.60
C LYS A 116 11.49 -20.80 20.88
N ARG A 117 11.55 -20.42 22.16
CA ARG A 117 11.91 -19.06 22.55
C ARG A 117 13.33 -18.68 22.14
N ARG A 118 14.29 -19.60 22.24
CA ARG A 118 15.66 -19.37 21.75
C ARG A 118 15.67 -19.16 20.24
N GLU A 119 14.97 -19.99 19.47
CA GLU A 119 14.91 -19.87 18.01
C GLU A 119 14.33 -18.52 17.59
N GLU A 120 13.23 -18.08 18.21
CA GLU A 120 12.67 -16.74 18.01
C GLU A 120 13.68 -15.62 18.29
N LEU A 121 14.39 -15.71 19.42
CA LEU A 121 15.39 -14.70 19.80
C LEU A 121 16.59 -14.69 18.86
N VAL A 122 16.99 -15.84 18.31
CA VAL A 122 18.07 -15.92 17.32
C VAL A 122 17.64 -15.25 16.01
N GLU A 123 16.43 -15.54 15.52
CA GLU A 123 15.90 -14.87 14.34
C GLU A 123 15.76 -13.35 14.54
N GLU A 124 15.27 -12.93 15.71
CA GLU A 124 15.14 -11.51 16.05
C GLU A 124 16.51 -10.82 16.10
N LYS A 125 17.50 -11.46 16.73
CA LYS A 125 18.88 -10.98 16.77
C LYS A 125 19.45 -10.80 15.36
N ASP A 126 19.24 -11.77 14.47
CA ASP A 126 19.75 -11.71 13.10
C ASP A 126 19.07 -10.58 12.31
N LYS A 127 17.75 -10.40 12.46
CA LYS A 127 17.01 -9.26 11.87
C LYS A 127 17.55 -7.91 12.37
N LEU A 128 17.79 -7.79 13.68
CA LEU A 128 18.33 -6.57 14.29
C LEU A 128 19.76 -6.29 13.83
N LEU A 129 20.59 -7.33 13.66
CA LEU A 129 21.96 -7.20 13.16
C LEU A 129 21.98 -6.71 11.71
N THR A 130 21.12 -7.26 10.84
CA THR A 130 20.93 -6.78 9.47
C THR A 130 20.48 -5.32 9.46
N TYR A 131 19.48 -4.97 10.28
CA TYR A 131 18.99 -3.60 10.39
C TYR A 131 20.10 -2.63 10.83
N LYS A 132 20.88 -3.00 11.84
CA LYS A 132 22.03 -2.22 12.32
C LYS A 132 23.06 -2.01 11.20
N ASN A 133 23.44 -3.07 10.49
CA ASN A 133 24.41 -2.98 9.40
C ASN A 133 23.91 -2.04 8.29
N ASN A 134 22.62 -2.11 7.95
CA ASN A 134 22.02 -1.22 6.95
C ASN A 134 22.05 0.25 7.38
N LEU A 135 21.78 0.55 8.65
CA LEU A 135 21.91 1.91 9.20
C LEU A 135 23.37 2.41 9.19
N GLU A 136 24.33 1.54 9.50
CA GLU A 136 25.75 1.90 9.45
C GLU A 136 26.19 2.25 8.02
N ILE A 137 25.74 1.50 7.02
CA ILE A 137 26.00 1.81 5.61
C ILE A 137 25.40 3.16 5.21
N LEU A 138 24.15 3.43 5.58
CA LEU A 138 23.49 4.71 5.31
C LEU A 138 24.23 5.89 5.95
N THR A 139 24.70 5.69 7.19
CA THR A 139 25.49 6.68 7.92
C THR A 139 26.83 6.95 7.23
N LYS A 140 27.55 5.89 6.80
CA LYS A 140 28.80 6.02 6.03
C LYS A 140 28.58 6.75 4.69
N ALA A 141 27.48 6.48 4.02
CA ALA A 141 27.11 7.13 2.77
C ALA A 141 26.60 8.58 2.96
N ASN A 142 26.51 9.06 4.21
CA ASN A 142 25.99 10.39 4.59
C ASN A 142 24.58 10.66 4.01
N VAL A 143 23.73 9.63 4.04
CA VAL A 143 22.35 9.68 3.54
C VAL A 143 21.40 10.01 4.68
N ASP A 144 20.73 11.15 4.58
CA ASP A 144 19.73 11.59 5.53
C ASP A 144 18.33 11.18 5.05
N ILE A 145 17.81 10.04 5.57
CA ILE A 145 16.50 9.51 5.19
C ILE A 145 15.37 10.49 5.53
N GLU A 146 15.51 11.26 6.61
CA GLU A 146 14.49 12.21 7.01
C GLU A 146 14.31 13.28 5.94
N LYS A 147 15.40 13.79 5.37
CA LYS A 147 15.33 14.72 4.23
C LYS A 147 14.70 14.11 2.99
N ILE A 148 14.99 12.84 2.70
CA ILE A 148 14.43 12.14 1.54
C ILE A 148 12.92 11.92 1.70
N LYS A 149 12.46 11.59 2.92
CA LYS A 149 11.03 11.39 3.22
C LYS A 149 10.16 12.62 3.02
N HIS A 150 10.75 13.82 3.12
CA HIS A 150 10.03 15.09 3.05
C HIS A 150 10.18 15.81 1.69
N LEU A 151 10.65 15.11 0.65
CA LEU A 151 10.64 15.64 -0.71
C LEU A 151 9.20 15.72 -1.24
N ASN A 152 8.88 16.81 -1.94
CA ASN A 152 7.50 17.07 -2.40
C ASN A 152 7.21 16.50 -3.79
N TYR A 153 8.26 16.31 -4.60
CA TYR A 153 8.20 15.95 -6.02
C TYR A 153 8.95 14.66 -6.36
N PHE A 154 9.49 13.96 -5.35
CA PHE A 154 10.22 12.71 -5.53
C PHE A 154 9.67 11.61 -4.64
N ASP A 155 9.48 10.44 -5.23
CA ASP A 155 9.23 9.20 -4.49
C ASP A 155 10.56 8.49 -4.22
N PHE A 156 10.66 7.86 -3.05
CA PHE A 156 11.83 7.05 -2.71
C PHE A 156 11.42 5.61 -2.36
N ARG A 157 12.30 4.67 -2.71
CA ARG A 157 12.19 3.25 -2.34
C ARG A 157 13.54 2.75 -1.89
N TYR A 158 13.52 1.90 -0.87
CA TYR A 158 14.69 1.20 -0.35
C TYR A 158 14.44 -0.30 -0.42
N GLY A 159 15.47 -1.06 -0.81
CA GLY A 159 15.40 -2.51 -0.85
C GLY A 159 16.70 -3.11 -1.38
N ASP A 160 16.81 -4.43 -1.25
CA ASP A 160 17.94 -5.19 -1.71
C ASP A 160 17.72 -5.63 -3.17
N VAL A 161 18.77 -5.56 -3.97
CA VAL A 161 18.72 -5.92 -5.39
C VAL A 161 19.82 -6.94 -5.67
N THR A 162 19.45 -8.05 -6.32
CA THR A 162 20.41 -9.07 -6.76
C THR A 162 21.30 -8.53 -7.89
N LYS A 163 22.40 -9.22 -8.22
CA LYS A 163 23.28 -8.81 -9.34
C LYS A 163 22.51 -8.71 -10.67
N ASP A 164 21.61 -9.65 -10.94
CA ASP A 164 20.79 -9.65 -12.15
C ASP A 164 19.75 -8.53 -12.12
N GLY A 165 19.12 -8.29 -10.96
CA GLY A 165 18.21 -7.16 -10.77
C GLY A 165 18.90 -5.82 -11.02
N ARG A 166 20.17 -5.67 -10.62
CA ARG A 166 20.97 -4.47 -10.87
C ARG A 166 21.18 -4.24 -12.38
N PHE A 167 21.40 -5.31 -13.15
CA PHE A 167 21.53 -5.22 -14.60
C PHE A 167 20.22 -4.80 -15.27
N ILE A 168 19.08 -5.37 -14.83
CA ILE A 168 17.75 -4.99 -15.32
C ILE A 168 17.48 -3.50 -15.02
N LEU A 169 17.75 -3.05 -13.80
CA LEU A 169 17.61 -1.64 -13.44
C LEU A 169 18.52 -0.77 -14.30
N LYS A 170 19.79 -1.15 -14.48
CA LYS A 170 20.77 -0.42 -15.32
C LYS A 170 20.28 -0.20 -16.76
N ASN A 171 19.69 -1.22 -17.37
CA ASN A 171 19.20 -1.11 -18.75
C ASN A 171 17.91 -0.29 -18.87
N ASN A 172 17.23 -0.01 -17.76
CA ASN A 172 15.98 0.77 -17.74
C ASN A 172 16.16 2.21 -17.24
N TYR A 173 17.38 2.69 -16.97
CA TYR A 173 17.61 4.08 -16.54
C TYR A 173 17.13 5.11 -17.56
N GLU A 174 17.19 4.80 -18.85
CA GLU A 174 16.68 5.71 -19.89
C GLU A 174 15.14 5.82 -19.87
N ASN A 175 14.46 4.80 -19.34
CA ASN A 175 12.99 4.71 -19.36
C ASN A 175 12.34 5.26 -18.08
N ILE A 176 13.07 5.29 -16.97
CA ILE A 176 12.56 5.75 -15.67
C ILE A 176 13.48 6.85 -15.14
N PRO A 177 13.03 8.12 -15.10
CA PRO A 177 13.80 9.21 -14.48
C PRO A 177 13.93 8.93 -12.98
N SER A 178 15.01 8.25 -12.62
CA SER A 178 15.28 7.76 -11.27
C SER A 178 16.75 7.92 -10.95
N LEU A 179 17.04 8.24 -9.68
CA LEU A 179 18.39 8.17 -9.14
C LEU A 179 18.47 6.90 -8.30
N ILE A 180 19.36 5.98 -8.67
CA ILE A 180 19.65 4.80 -7.86
C ILE A 180 20.98 5.03 -7.17
N ILE A 181 20.95 4.89 -5.85
CA ILE A 181 22.11 5.03 -4.99
C ILE A 181 22.52 3.64 -4.55
N HIS A 182 23.76 3.26 -4.88
CA HIS A 182 24.34 2.02 -4.43
C HIS A 182 24.95 2.24 -3.05
N LEU A 183 24.50 1.43 -2.09
CA LEU A 183 24.92 1.44 -0.71
C LEU A 183 25.81 0.21 -0.47
N ASP A 184 27.00 0.22 -1.07
CA ASP A 184 28.04 -0.80 -0.87
C ASP A 184 29.23 -0.23 -0.07
N ASP A 185 30.18 -1.08 0.33
CA ASP A 185 31.37 -0.66 1.08
C ASP A 185 32.25 0.35 0.32
N GLU A 186 32.08 0.46 -1.01
CA GLU A 186 32.70 1.44 -1.89
C GLU A 186 31.84 2.70 -2.10
N ALA A 187 30.84 2.96 -1.25
CA ALA A 187 29.95 4.12 -1.35
C ALA A 187 30.71 5.46 -1.26
N VAL A 188 31.31 5.86 -2.37
CA VAL A 188 31.92 7.16 -2.57
C VAL A 188 30.79 8.16 -2.80
N LYS A 189 30.56 9.03 -1.81
CA LYS A 189 29.80 10.29 -1.89
C LYS A 189 28.53 10.26 -2.76
N SER A 190 27.61 9.34 -2.48
CA SER A 190 26.24 9.47 -3.02
C SER A 190 25.46 10.66 -2.44
N ALA A 191 25.98 11.25 -1.36
CA ALA A 191 25.46 12.47 -0.75
C ALA A 191 25.40 13.65 -1.73
N ASP A 192 26.33 13.79 -2.67
CA ASP A 192 26.35 14.91 -3.62
C ASP A 192 25.18 14.84 -4.61
N ALA A 193 24.84 13.63 -5.06
CA ALA A 193 23.68 13.39 -5.92
C ALA A 193 22.36 13.62 -5.18
N LEU A 194 22.27 13.21 -3.90
CA LEU A 194 21.11 13.50 -3.05
C LEU A 194 20.91 14.99 -2.79
N ASN A 195 21.99 15.71 -2.49
CA ASN A 195 21.93 17.15 -2.29
C ASN A 195 21.43 17.87 -3.54
N THR A 196 21.84 17.41 -4.72
CA THR A 196 21.36 17.92 -6.01
C THR A 196 19.85 17.70 -6.18
N LEU A 197 19.34 16.53 -5.81
CA LEU A 197 17.90 16.24 -5.85
C LEU A 197 17.11 17.12 -4.87
N ILE A 198 17.60 17.28 -3.64
CA ILE A 198 16.98 18.14 -2.63
C ILE A 198 16.93 19.60 -3.13
N GLU A 199 18.00 20.08 -3.76
CA GLU A 199 18.04 21.41 -4.35
C GLU A 199 17.03 21.55 -5.51
N LEU A 200 16.91 20.51 -6.34
CA LEU A 200 15.96 20.47 -7.45
C LEU A 200 14.49 20.49 -6.96
N ASP A 201 14.16 19.72 -5.92
CA ASP A 201 12.83 19.73 -5.28
C ASP A 201 12.47 21.12 -4.73
N ASN A 202 13.42 21.77 -4.04
CA ASN A 202 13.24 23.12 -3.50
C ASN A 202 13.02 24.15 -4.61
N LYS A 203 13.85 24.12 -5.67
CA LYS A 203 13.69 25.01 -6.84
C LYS A 203 12.36 24.77 -7.55
N THR A 204 11.92 23.52 -7.66
CA THR A 204 10.64 23.15 -8.29
C THR A 204 9.46 23.66 -7.45
N SER A 205 9.54 23.49 -6.13
CA SER A 205 8.56 24.04 -5.18
C SER A 205 8.41 25.56 -5.29
N GLN A 206 9.54 26.28 -5.36
CA GLN A 206 9.54 27.74 -5.52
C GLN A 206 8.93 28.16 -6.86
N ARG A 207 9.30 27.49 -7.95
CA ARG A 207 8.73 27.78 -9.29
C ARG A 207 7.23 27.53 -9.35
N ARG A 208 6.75 26.43 -8.76
CA ARG A 208 5.30 26.13 -8.66
C ARG A 208 4.55 27.23 -7.95
N LYS A 209 5.02 27.64 -6.76
CA LYS A 209 4.42 28.77 -6.02
C LYS A 209 4.35 30.04 -6.86
N SER A 210 5.43 30.40 -7.54
CA SER A 210 5.46 31.59 -8.40
C SER A 210 4.51 31.49 -9.59
N VAL A 211 4.38 30.32 -10.22
CA VAL A 211 3.42 30.09 -11.31
C VAL A 211 1.98 30.19 -10.79
N ASP A 212 1.69 29.59 -9.64
CA ASP A 212 0.36 29.64 -9.04
C ASP A 212 -0.03 31.09 -8.69
N GLU A 213 0.89 31.88 -8.13
CA GLU A 213 0.71 33.32 -7.87
C GLU A 213 0.41 34.11 -9.16
N ILE A 214 1.14 33.84 -10.25
CA ILE A 214 0.90 34.49 -11.56
C ILE A 214 -0.48 34.13 -12.08
N ILE A 215 -0.86 32.85 -12.05
CA ILE A 215 -2.17 32.38 -12.51
C ILE A 215 -3.30 33.02 -11.71
N GLU A 216 -3.16 33.11 -10.39
CA GLU A 216 -4.15 33.73 -9.52
C GLU A 216 -4.29 35.23 -9.80
N ASN A 217 -3.17 35.93 -10.00
CA ASN A 217 -3.15 37.34 -10.37
C ASN A 217 -3.83 37.58 -11.72
N GLU A 218 -3.44 36.84 -12.77
CA GLU A 218 -4.03 36.92 -14.11
C GLU A 218 -5.54 36.65 -14.10
N LYS A 219 -5.98 35.68 -13.29
CA LYS A 219 -7.41 35.40 -13.10
C LYS A 219 -8.12 36.61 -12.47
N SER A 220 -7.52 37.23 -11.45
CA SER A 220 -8.07 38.39 -10.78
C SER A 220 -8.17 39.62 -11.70
N GLU A 221 -7.13 39.89 -12.48
CA GLU A 221 -7.09 41.01 -13.42
C GLU A 221 -8.06 40.78 -14.59
N SER A 222 -8.14 39.55 -15.11
CA SER A 222 -9.13 39.19 -16.13
C SER A 222 -10.57 39.43 -15.65
N LEU A 223 -10.89 39.04 -14.42
CA LEU A 223 -12.18 39.33 -13.77
C LEU A 223 -12.41 40.84 -13.62
N ARG A 224 -11.38 41.59 -13.23
CA ARG A 224 -11.46 43.05 -13.09
C ARG A 224 -11.73 43.74 -14.42
N VAL A 225 -11.03 43.33 -15.48
CA VAL A 225 -11.23 43.84 -16.84
C VAL A 225 -12.61 43.50 -17.36
N ALA A 226 -13.07 42.25 -17.18
CA ALA A 226 -14.42 41.84 -17.57
C ALA A 226 -15.50 42.69 -16.89
N ASN A 227 -15.42 42.86 -15.56
CA ASN A 227 -16.35 43.72 -14.82
C ASN A 227 -16.32 45.18 -15.29
N LYS A 228 -15.14 45.71 -15.61
CA LYS A 228 -15.00 47.08 -16.12
C LYS A 228 -15.65 47.23 -17.50
N ILE A 229 -15.47 46.24 -18.38
CA ILE A 229 -16.11 46.20 -19.70
C ILE A 229 -17.62 46.16 -19.53
N ASP A 230 -18.15 45.27 -18.69
CA ASP A 230 -19.58 45.14 -18.43
C ASP A 230 -20.19 46.44 -17.89
N GLN A 231 -19.54 47.08 -16.92
CA GLN A 231 -19.97 48.39 -16.42
C GLN A 231 -19.99 49.46 -17.52
N THR A 232 -18.94 49.53 -18.33
CA THR A 232 -18.84 50.52 -19.41
C THR A 232 -19.93 50.31 -20.47
N PHE A 233 -20.21 49.05 -20.83
CA PHE A 233 -21.28 48.72 -21.76
C PHE A 233 -22.65 49.00 -21.17
N PHE A 234 -22.87 48.68 -19.90
CA PHE A 234 -24.11 48.98 -19.19
C PHE A 234 -24.38 50.48 -19.12
N GLU A 235 -23.37 51.30 -18.81
CA GLU A 235 -23.47 52.76 -18.82
C GLU A 235 -23.78 53.31 -20.21
N LYS A 236 -23.10 52.82 -21.25
CA LYS A 236 -23.39 53.20 -22.65
C LYS A 236 -24.81 52.85 -23.05
N LEU A 237 -25.25 51.61 -22.82
CA LEU A 237 -26.62 51.16 -23.10
C LEU A 237 -27.65 52.01 -22.36
N SER A 238 -27.43 52.28 -21.08
CA SER A 238 -28.32 53.11 -20.27
C SER A 238 -28.42 54.53 -20.81
N SER A 239 -27.28 55.11 -21.21
CA SER A 239 -27.22 56.45 -21.81
C SER A 239 -27.91 56.51 -23.17
N GLU A 240 -27.72 55.49 -24.01
CA GLU A 240 -28.32 55.38 -25.34
C GLU A 240 -29.84 55.19 -25.25
N VAL A 241 -30.32 54.34 -24.33
CA VAL A 241 -31.75 54.19 -24.04
C VAL A 241 -32.35 55.50 -23.54
N ALA A 242 -31.67 56.22 -22.63
CA ALA A 242 -32.14 57.52 -22.16
C ALA A 242 -32.26 58.55 -23.29
N ASN A 243 -31.27 58.62 -24.19
CA ASN A 243 -31.29 59.50 -25.35
C ASN A 243 -32.40 59.13 -26.36
N LEU A 244 -32.59 57.84 -26.64
CA LEU A 244 -33.67 57.37 -27.51
C LEU A 244 -35.04 57.72 -26.95
N ASN A 245 -35.25 57.52 -25.64
CA ASN A 245 -36.49 57.88 -24.98
C ASN A 245 -36.74 59.40 -25.04
N ALA A 246 -35.73 60.23 -24.76
CA ALA A 246 -35.84 61.68 -24.85
C ALA A 246 -36.20 62.15 -26.28
N ASN A 247 -35.54 61.60 -27.30
CA ASN A 247 -35.82 61.91 -28.70
C ASN A 247 -37.23 61.47 -29.13
N ASN A 248 -37.67 60.30 -28.67
CA ASN A 248 -39.03 59.81 -28.92
C ASN A 248 -40.07 60.70 -28.24
N ASP A 249 -39.84 61.11 -26.99
CA ASP A 249 -40.71 62.03 -26.27
C ASP A 249 -40.83 63.40 -26.97
N GLU A 250 -39.72 63.92 -27.51
CA GLU A 250 -39.75 65.15 -28.32
C GLU A 250 -40.54 64.98 -29.61
N LYS A 251 -40.34 63.87 -30.34
CA LYS A 251 -41.14 63.56 -31.54
C LYS A 251 -42.62 63.44 -31.22
N ILE A 252 -42.97 62.70 -30.17
CA ILE A 252 -44.36 62.53 -29.73
C ILE A 252 -44.98 63.89 -29.38
N LYS A 253 -44.25 64.77 -28.68
CA LYS A 253 -44.73 66.14 -28.38
C LYS A 253 -44.96 66.96 -29.64
N LYS A 254 -44.05 66.87 -30.62
CA LYS A 254 -44.18 67.61 -31.88
C LYS A 254 -45.38 67.12 -32.70
N GLU A 255 -45.52 65.81 -32.86
CA GLU A 255 -46.67 65.20 -33.55
C GLU A 255 -47.99 65.53 -32.83
N ALA A 256 -48.02 65.47 -31.50
CA ALA A 256 -49.20 65.86 -30.72
C ALA A 256 -49.57 67.34 -30.94
N LEU A 257 -48.59 68.23 -31.08
CA LEU A 257 -48.82 69.65 -31.38
C LEU A 257 -49.34 69.86 -32.80
N GLU A 258 -48.77 69.16 -33.79
CA GLU A 258 -49.23 69.20 -35.19
C GLU A 258 -50.66 68.69 -35.32
N ILE A 259 -50.97 67.57 -34.66
CA ILE A 259 -52.33 67.03 -34.57
C ILE A 259 -53.26 68.08 -33.95
N LYS A 260 -52.90 68.67 -32.79
CA LYS A 260 -53.70 69.69 -32.11
C LYS A 260 -53.98 70.90 -33.00
N ASN A 261 -52.97 71.39 -33.72
CA ASN A 261 -53.12 72.52 -34.63
C ASN A 261 -54.05 72.16 -35.80
N SER A 262 -53.84 71.01 -36.44
CA SER A 262 -54.70 70.55 -37.55
C SER A 262 -56.17 70.36 -37.15
N PHE A 263 -56.42 69.88 -35.92
CA PHE A 263 -57.76 69.78 -35.37
C PHE A 263 -58.38 71.15 -35.14
N SER A 264 -57.60 72.12 -34.63
CA SER A 264 -58.07 73.50 -34.45
C SER A 264 -58.40 74.17 -35.78
N ASP A 265 -57.57 73.98 -36.80
CA ASP A 265 -57.79 74.53 -38.15
C ASP A 265 -59.06 73.95 -38.78
N ARG A 266 -59.23 72.62 -38.69
CA ARG A 266 -60.46 71.95 -39.16
C ARG A 266 -61.68 72.43 -38.41
N LYS A 267 -61.58 72.62 -37.08
CA LYS A 267 -62.68 73.16 -36.27
C LYS A 267 -63.06 74.57 -36.72
N ASN A 268 -62.08 75.46 -36.87
CA ASN A 268 -62.29 76.82 -37.34
C ASN A 268 -62.90 76.86 -38.75
N HIS A 269 -62.46 75.98 -39.64
CA HIS A 269 -63.02 75.86 -40.99
C HIS A 269 -64.47 75.37 -41.00
N ILE A 270 -64.81 74.41 -40.13
CA ILE A 270 -66.20 73.97 -39.95
C ILE A 270 -67.05 75.10 -39.38
N GLU A 271 -66.54 75.84 -38.38
CA GLU A 271 -67.23 77.01 -37.82
C GLU A 271 -67.46 78.10 -38.87
N SER A 272 -66.49 78.37 -39.75
CA SER A 272 -66.66 79.35 -40.84
C SER A 272 -67.68 78.91 -41.87
N LEU A 273 -67.66 77.63 -42.29
CA LEU A 273 -68.66 77.08 -43.22
C LEU A 273 -70.06 77.06 -42.61
N TYR A 274 -70.17 76.78 -41.31
CA TYR A 274 -71.43 76.84 -40.60
C TYR A 274 -71.95 78.27 -40.57
N LYS A 275 -71.10 79.25 -40.26
CA LYS A 275 -71.44 80.67 -40.26
C LYS A 275 -71.87 81.15 -41.64
N GLU A 276 -71.11 80.81 -42.69
CA GLU A 276 -71.44 81.16 -44.07
C GLU A 276 -72.77 80.54 -44.53
N LYS A 277 -73.05 79.28 -44.17
CA LYS A 277 -74.36 78.66 -44.46
C LYS A 277 -75.51 79.29 -43.68
N VAL A 278 -75.27 79.67 -42.43
CA VAL A 278 -76.26 80.39 -41.62
C VAL A 278 -76.52 81.76 -42.24
N ASP A 279 -75.47 82.50 -42.61
CA ASP A 279 -75.57 83.80 -43.26
C ASP A 279 -76.30 83.68 -44.61
N LEU A 280 -75.99 82.66 -45.43
CA LEU A 280 -76.73 82.37 -46.67
C LEU A 280 -78.20 82.02 -46.41
N LEU A 281 -78.53 81.26 -45.37
CA LEU A 281 -79.92 80.94 -45.03
C LEU A 281 -80.68 82.17 -44.53
N VAL A 282 -80.01 83.04 -43.76
CA VAL A 282 -80.54 84.32 -43.32
C VAL A 282 -80.77 85.23 -44.53
N ASP A 283 -79.81 85.37 -45.43
CA ASP A 283 -79.91 86.17 -46.65
C ASP A 283 -81.00 85.64 -47.59
N ASN A 284 -81.15 84.32 -47.72
CA ASN A 284 -82.19 83.71 -48.55
C ASN A 284 -83.58 83.85 -47.91
N ALA A 285 -83.68 83.83 -46.57
CA ALA A 285 -84.90 84.17 -45.86
C ALA A 285 -85.26 85.66 -46.03
N PHE A 286 -84.29 86.56 -45.93
CA PHE A 286 -84.45 87.98 -46.19
C PHE A 286 -84.86 88.25 -47.64
N ASN A 287 -84.23 87.61 -48.62
CA ASN A 287 -84.58 87.76 -50.04
C ASN A 287 -85.97 87.21 -50.34
N LYS A 288 -86.41 86.10 -49.72
CA LYS A 288 -87.80 85.63 -49.85
C LYS A 288 -88.82 86.57 -49.23
N ILE A 289 -88.47 87.29 -48.17
CA ILE A 289 -89.32 88.33 -47.58
C ILE A 289 -89.39 89.54 -48.53
N ILE A 290 -88.28 89.91 -49.18
CA ILE A 290 -88.20 91.06 -50.09
C ILE A 290 -88.83 90.78 -51.47
N GLU A 291 -88.65 89.60 -52.04
CA GLU A 291 -89.26 89.20 -53.33
C GLU A 291 -90.71 88.75 -53.18
N GLY A 292 -91.13 88.34 -51.97
CA GLY A 292 -92.52 87.99 -51.65
C GLY A 292 -93.46 89.19 -51.50
N ASP A 293 -92.92 90.38 -51.20
CA ASP A 293 -93.71 91.61 -50.99
C ASP A 293 -93.75 92.54 -52.21
N GLY A 294 -93.19 92.13 -53.36
CA GLY A 294 -92.98 93.00 -54.51
C GLY A 294 -93.93 92.83 -55.70
N ASN A 295 -94.87 91.87 -55.70
CA ASN A 295 -95.69 91.59 -56.90
C ASN A 295 -97.18 91.35 -56.62
N ASP A 296 -97.74 92.14 -55.70
CA ASP A 296 -99.16 92.49 -55.69
C ASP A 296 -99.30 94.01 -55.82
N ARG A 297 -99.14 94.51 -57.06
CA ARG A 297 -99.85 95.66 -57.65
C ARG A 297 -99.46 95.93 -59.09
#